data_AF-A0AAN1BNQ6-F1
#
_entry.id   AF-A0AAN1BNQ6-F1
#
_cell.length_a   1.000
_cell.length_b   1.000
_cell.length_c   1.000
_cell.angle_alpha   90.00
_cell.angle_beta   90.00
_cell.angle_gamma   90.00
#
_symmetry.space_group_name_H-M   'P 1'
#
loop_
_entity.id
_entity.type
_entity.pdbx_description
1 polymer ?
#
loop_
_entity_poly.entity_id
_entity_poly.type
_entity_poly.pdbx_seq_one_letter_code
_entity_poly.pdbx_strand_id
1 'polypeptide(L)' 'MSKEIEEEKSGQPERSRAVFSQQDFELIRVAIAHYLQEVKDKPEAVKYSNLYHRLGRIL' A
#
# COMPACT_ATOMS: atom_id res chain seq x y z
N MET A 1 -25.05 46.89 9.17
CA MET A 1 -25.29 45.52 8.67
C MET A 1 -23.95 44.97 8.22
N SER A 2 -23.22 44.39 9.16
CA SER A 2 -21.89 43.82 8.93
C SER A 2 -22.08 42.40 8.44
N LYS A 3 -21.51 42.11 7.28
CA LYS A 3 -21.59 40.82 6.60
C LYS A 3 -20.82 39.78 7.43
N GLU A 4 -21.55 38.86 8.06
CA GLU A 4 -20.95 37.70 8.71
C GLU A 4 -20.39 36.79 7.61
N ILE A 5 -19.07 36.65 7.62
CA ILE A 5 -18.35 35.68 6.79
C ILE A 5 -18.49 34.37 7.55
N GLU A 6 -19.45 33.54 7.15
CA GLU A 6 -19.51 32.13 7.59
C GLU A 6 -18.29 31.42 6.99
N GLU A 7 -17.29 31.22 7.86
CA GLU A 7 -16.05 30.53 7.58
C GLU A 7 -16.37 29.05 7.32
N GLU A 8 -16.47 28.69 6.04
CA GLU A 8 -16.56 27.32 5.57
C GLU A 8 -15.30 26.58 6.05
N LYS A 9 -15.44 25.82 7.15
CA LYS A 9 -14.39 24.98 7.71
C LYS A 9 -14.02 23.93 6.65
N SER A 10 -13.07 24.27 5.80
CA SER A 10 -12.49 23.36 4.81
C SER A 10 -11.97 22.12 5.55
N GLY A 11 -12.73 21.03 5.46
CA GLY A 11 -12.34 19.72 5.96
C GLY A 11 -11.14 19.25 5.15
N GLN A 12 -9.93 19.64 5.56
CA GLN A 12 -8.72 19.13 4.94
C GLN A 12 -8.75 17.61 5.05
N PRO A 13 -8.49 16.87 3.95
CA PRO A 13 -8.51 15.42 3.97
C PRO A 13 -7.53 14.94 5.03
N GLU A 14 -8.01 14.07 5.92
CA GLU A 14 -7.19 13.41 6.93
C GLU A 14 -5.98 12.81 6.22
N ARG A 15 -4.78 13.24 6.60
CA ARG A 15 -3.55 12.80 5.92
C ARG A 15 -3.49 11.28 5.97
N SER A 16 -3.43 10.64 4.79
CA SER A 16 -3.32 9.18 4.70
C SER A 16 -2.09 8.72 5.46
N ARG A 17 -2.32 8.02 6.58
CA ARG A 17 -1.24 7.46 7.41
C ARG A 17 -0.80 6.14 6.77
N ALA A 18 0.51 5.95 6.66
CA ALA A 18 1.06 4.68 6.22
C ALA A 18 0.69 3.60 7.25
N VAL A 19 0.10 2.50 6.79
CA VAL A 19 -0.29 1.35 7.62
C VAL A 19 0.88 0.40 7.86
N PHE A 20 1.87 0.41 6.95
CA PHE A 20 3.05 -0.44 6.98
C PHE A 20 4.32 0.40 6.95
N SER A 21 5.34 -0.05 7.68
CA SER A 21 6.71 0.45 7.62
C SER A 21 7.49 -0.15 6.43
N GLN A 22 8.69 0.38 6.16
CA GLN A 22 9.59 -0.22 5.17
C GLN A 22 10.00 -1.66 5.55
N GLN A 23 10.28 -1.92 6.83
CA GLN A 23 10.62 -3.26 7.31
C GLN A 23 9.48 -4.26 7.10
N ASP A 24 8.22 -3.82 7.25
CA ASP A 24 7.08 -4.71 6.98
C ASP A 24 7.06 -5.16 5.52
N PHE A 25 7.40 -4.27 4.57
CA PHE A 25 7.46 -4.65 3.16
C PHE A 25 8.56 -5.66 2.84
N GLU A 26 9.68 -5.66 3.58
CA GLU A 26 10.71 -6.71 3.48
C GLU A 26 10.16 -8.06 3.94
N LEU A 27 9.49 -8.10 5.09
CA LEU A 27 8.88 -9.32 5.63
C LEU A 27 7.80 -9.87 4.69
N ILE A 28 6.94 -9.00 4.17
CA ILE A 28 5.89 -9.36 3.20
C ILE A 28 6.52 -9.92 1.92
N ARG A 29 7.63 -9.32 1.44
CA ARG A 29 8.33 -9.78 0.24
C ARG A 29 8.88 -11.19 0.42
N VAL A 30 9.46 -11.50 1.58
CA VAL A 30 9.94 -12.86 1.91
C VAL A 30 8.79 -13.86 1.93
N ALA A 31 7.67 -13.52 2.56
CA ALA A 31 6.49 -14.40 2.61
C ALA A 31 5.95 -14.71 1.20
N ILE A 32 5.88 -13.70 0.32
CA ILE A 32 5.43 -13.89 -1.06
C ILE A 32 6.41 -14.76 -1.86
N ALA A 33 7.72 -14.60 -1.66
CA ALA A 33 8.72 -15.43 -2.33
C ALA A 33 8.56 -16.91 -1.97
N HIS A 34 8.25 -17.21 -0.71
CA HIS A 34 7.94 -18.56 -0.26
C HIS A 34 6.66 -19.09 -0.91
N TYR A 35 5.57 -18.31 -0.83
CA TYR A 35 4.29 -18.71 -1.40
C TYR A 35 4.33 -18.89 -2.92
N LEU A 36 5.16 -18.13 -3.62
CA LEU A 36 5.38 -18.29 -5.06
C LEU A 36 5.84 -19.69 -5.45
N GLN A 37 6.59 -20.38 -4.58
CA GLN A 37 6.98 -21.77 -4.84
C GLN A 37 5.78 -22.73 -4.77
N GLU A 38 4.80 -22.44 -3.92
CA GLU A 38 3.60 -23.25 -3.72
C GLU A 38 2.58 -23.07 -4.86
N VAL A 39 2.54 -21.88 -5.47
CA VAL A 39 1.56 -21.55 -6.52
C VAL A 39 2.14 -21.49 -7.93
N LYS A 40 3.42 -21.82 -8.13
CA LYS A 40 4.16 -21.63 -9.40
C LYS A 40 3.46 -22.18 -10.65
N ASP A 41 2.72 -23.28 -10.53
CA ASP A 41 2.05 -23.95 -11.65
C ASP A 41 0.62 -23.44 -11.88
N LYS A 42 0.17 -22.49 -11.05
CA LYS A 42 -1.17 -21.90 -11.13
C LYS A 42 -1.11 -20.56 -11.88
N PRO A 43 -2.18 -20.18 -12.60
CA PRO A 43 -2.25 -18.89 -13.29
C PRO A 43 -2.11 -17.69 -12.34
N GLU A 44 -2.45 -17.85 -11.06
CA GLU A 44 -2.31 -16.82 -10.04
C GLU A 44 -0.85 -16.47 -9.67
N ALA A 45 0.12 -17.34 -10.00
CA ALA A 45 1.55 -17.08 -9.78
C ALA A 45 2.02 -15.74 -10.38
N VAL A 46 1.46 -15.36 -11.54
CA VAL A 46 1.78 -14.09 -12.21
C VAL A 46 1.44 -12.89 -11.32
N LYS A 47 0.32 -12.94 -10.59
CA LYS A 47 -0.11 -11.86 -9.68
C LYS A 47 0.88 -11.70 -8.53
N TYR A 48 1.30 -12.82 -7.94
CA TYR A 48 2.26 -12.83 -6.83
C TYR A 48 3.67 -12.41 -7.28
N SER A 49 4.09 -12.81 -8.47
CA SER A 49 5.37 -12.38 -9.07
C SER A 49 5.41 -10.86 -9.27
N ASN A 50 4.34 -10.30 -9.86
CA ASN A 50 4.21 -8.85 -10.03
C ASN A 50 4.18 -8.10 -8.69
N LEU A 51 3.53 -8.66 -7.66
CA LEU A 51 3.51 -8.10 -6.32
C LEU A 51 4.91 -8.11 -5.69
N TYR A 52 5.63 -9.22 -5.77
CA TYR A 52 7.00 -9.35 -5.28
C TYR A 52 7.93 -8.27 -5.87
N HIS A 53 7.87 -8.06 -7.19
CA HIS A 53 8.66 -7.02 -7.87
C HIS A 53 8.24 -5.58 -7.53
N ARG A 54 6.96 -5.34 -7.22
CA ARG A 54 6.48 -4.02 -6.76
C ARG A 54 7.00 -3.71 -5.37
N LEU A 55 6.92 -4.66 -4.46
CA LEU A 55 7.43 -4.51 -3.09
C LEU A 55 8.94 -4.25 -3.07
N GLY A 56 9.69 -4.87 -4.00
CA GLY A 56 11.11 -4.61 -4.14
C GLY A 56 11.50 -3.25 -4.73
N ARG A 57 10.54 -2.45 -5.24
CA ARG A 57 10.78 -1.09 -5.76
C ARG A 57 10.42 0.03 -4.77
N ILE A 58 9.73 -0.32 -3.68
CA ILE A 58 9.33 0.62 -2.62
C ILE A 58 10.48 0.86 -1.63
N LEU A 59 11.45 -0.07 -1.60
CA LEU A 59 12.68 0.00 -0.81
C LEU A 59 13.78 0.73 -1.58
#